data_AF-A0A1Q9CZR2-F1
#
_entry.id   AF-A0A1Q9CZR2-F1
#
_cell.length_a   1.000
_cell.length_b   1.000
_cell.length_c   1.000
_cell.angle_alpha   90.00
_cell.angle_beta   90.00
_cell.angle_gamma   90.00
#
_symmetry.space_group_name_H-M   'P 1'
#
loop_
_entity.id
_entity.type
_entity.pdbx_description
1 polymer ?
#
loop_
_entity_poly.entity_id
_entity_poly.type
_entity_poly.pdbx_seq_one_letter_code
_entity_poly.pdbx_strand_id
1 'polypeptide(L)'
;MDATTGISIGSRRGLGKVKHIHTCFLWVQEIIDSGYSGVEAMLSELTAVQQSMKEVMQHLEDRLEKVQCNADFAQRSGNSGAIAHSAIPASLRKEVRCETEAVGPGRAEWSRSKKALDSSILRAEFFMILHTISIKQIFHQLSRSRRRSLNHHRHHGFLDVVIIIIIIIISSSKIINIISIIIIIIITIAVGITIDVETLRAELQDVASTVEEYGVLDFFPLFTKEAVELDPRDGDERLKRGNGRAYWRCPQCRKWFDALAFSFLPVVRMPLPTVYKAMQMYFQQNRAPSVDEIGRLVGCSGSTASALKKLVKALRAAECCCMDHKQQLRQVAGDVEADGTSIRWRSLERPSRNVYLQYFALYQRPTRRCLDRVVNLYQLPLVESRCGGKPPPESFDRCHPFVQEGRGVRDKRGRKTLLISDGAKCYPRQCNHSGGVFSLKQQVPQRSFTSIHTGSVDSFWNILKKGIPSTLRTHSKGVPNPLLWKYARSVQWRWECSDDLLSTTGHYLASL
;
A
#
# COMPACT_ATOMS: atom_id res chain seq x y z
N MET A 1 -33.67 7.30 -21.24
CA MET A 1 -34.94 7.58 -20.52
C MET A 1 -34.75 8.87 -19.75
N ASP A 2 -35.68 9.81 -19.87
CA ASP A 2 -35.61 11.14 -19.28
C ASP A 2 -35.70 11.07 -17.74
N ALA A 3 -34.85 11.81 -17.03
CA ALA A 3 -34.71 11.80 -15.57
C ALA A 3 -36.01 12.24 -14.84
N THR A 4 -36.91 12.89 -15.56
CA THR A 4 -38.26 13.26 -15.10
C THR A 4 -39.21 12.06 -14.98
N THR A 5 -38.93 10.93 -15.66
CA THR A 5 -39.79 9.72 -15.64
C THR A 5 -39.62 8.93 -14.34
N GLY A 6 -38.47 9.01 -13.67
CA GLY A 6 -38.23 8.35 -12.38
C GLY A 6 -39.00 8.98 -11.22
N ILE A 7 -39.28 10.28 -11.30
CA ILE A 7 -39.99 11.04 -10.27
C ILE A 7 -41.51 10.81 -10.34
N SER A 8 -42.06 10.57 -11.54
CA SER A 8 -43.50 10.35 -11.73
C SER A 8 -43.98 8.95 -11.31
N ILE A 9 -43.08 7.96 -11.21
CA ILE A 9 -43.41 6.61 -10.76
C ILE A 9 -43.44 6.53 -9.21
N GLY A 10 -42.65 7.37 -8.52
CA GLY A 10 -42.53 7.35 -7.06
C GLY A 10 -43.65 8.07 -6.28
N SER A 11 -44.54 8.81 -6.94
CA SER A 11 -45.51 9.70 -6.25
C SER A 11 -46.95 9.19 -6.18
N ARG A 12 -47.27 8.02 -6.74
CA ARG A 12 -48.62 7.43 -6.62
C ARG A 12 -48.71 6.53 -5.39
N ARG A 13 -49.52 6.93 -4.40
CA ARG A 13 -49.92 6.07 -3.28
C ARG A 13 -50.67 4.85 -3.84
N GLY A 14 -50.07 3.66 -3.73
CA GLY A 14 -50.73 2.39 -4.07
C GLY A 14 -49.92 1.40 -4.91
N LEU A 15 -48.74 1.77 -5.43
CA LEU A 15 -47.88 0.82 -6.16
C LEU A 15 -46.75 0.31 -5.27
N GLY A 16 -46.75 -1.01 -5.04
CA GLY A 16 -45.76 -1.71 -4.22
C GLY A 16 -44.32 -1.56 -4.73
N LYS A 17 -43.37 -1.69 -3.81
CA LYS A 17 -41.91 -1.62 -3.99
C LYS A 17 -41.46 -2.24 -5.33
N VAL A 18 -40.98 -1.41 -6.25
CA VAL A 18 -40.24 -1.87 -7.45
C VAL A 18 -38.89 -2.41 -6.98
N LYS A 19 -38.63 -3.69 -7.26
CA LYS A 19 -37.40 -4.41 -6.93
C LYS A 19 -36.21 -3.87 -7.73
N HIS A 20 -35.08 -3.72 -7.03
CA HIS A 20 -33.69 -3.69 -7.52
C HIS A 20 -33.47 -3.57 -9.04
N ILE A 21 -33.04 -2.39 -9.48
CA ILE A 21 -32.25 -2.29 -10.72
C ILE A 21 -30.85 -2.83 -10.39
N HIS A 22 -30.45 -3.90 -11.08
CA HIS A 22 -29.16 -4.58 -10.90
C HIS A 22 -28.00 -3.65 -11.30
N THR A 23 -26.92 -3.62 -10.53
CA THR A 23 -25.71 -2.81 -10.77
C THR A 23 -25.07 -3.05 -12.15
N CYS A 24 -25.32 -4.22 -12.76
CA CYS A 24 -24.90 -4.54 -14.12
C CYS A 24 -25.52 -3.61 -15.17
N PHE A 25 -26.74 -3.10 -14.96
CA PHE A 25 -27.38 -2.16 -15.87
C PHE A 25 -26.73 -0.78 -15.86
N LEU A 26 -26.20 -0.34 -14.71
CA LEU A 26 -25.47 0.93 -14.61
C LEU A 26 -24.12 0.85 -15.33
N TRP A 27 -23.46 -0.30 -15.28
CA TRP A 27 -22.19 -0.55 -15.99
C TRP A 27 -22.37 -0.62 -17.50
N VAL A 28 -23.41 -1.32 -17.96
CA VAL A 28 -23.73 -1.39 -19.39
C VAL A 28 -24.12 0.00 -19.90
N GLN A 29 -24.85 0.78 -19.09
CA GLN A 29 -25.22 2.14 -19.45
C GLN A 29 -24.01 3.09 -19.50
N GLU A 30 -23.07 2.98 -18.58
CA GLU A 30 -21.82 3.77 -18.61
C GLU A 30 -20.94 3.42 -19.83
N ILE A 31 -20.90 2.14 -20.24
CA ILE A 31 -20.20 1.70 -21.47
C ILE A 31 -20.92 2.21 -22.74
N ILE A 32 -22.25 2.24 -22.73
CA ILE A 32 -23.05 2.77 -23.85
C ILE A 32 -22.90 4.30 -23.93
N ASP A 33 -22.90 5.00 -22.79
CA ASP A 33 -22.86 6.45 -22.70
C ASP A 33 -21.45 7.02 -22.95
N SER A 34 -20.39 6.27 -22.64
CA SER A 34 -18.99 6.68 -22.87
C SER A 34 -18.43 6.30 -24.25
N GLY A 35 -19.10 5.41 -24.99
CA GLY A 35 -18.65 4.96 -26.30
C GLY A 35 -17.30 4.21 -26.28
N TYR A 36 -16.70 4.05 -27.46
CA TYR A 36 -15.47 3.25 -27.66
C TYR A 36 -14.24 3.75 -26.86
N SER A 37 -14.21 5.03 -26.47
CA SER A 37 -13.09 5.67 -25.77
C SER A 37 -12.95 5.25 -24.31
N GLY A 38 -14.06 4.92 -23.62
CA GLY A 38 -14.02 4.42 -22.24
C GLY A 38 -13.36 3.04 -22.14
N VAL A 39 -13.58 2.19 -23.15
CA VAL A 39 -13.01 0.84 -23.22
C VAL A 39 -11.51 0.87 -23.55
N GLU A 40 -11.06 1.79 -24.41
CA GLU A 40 -9.64 1.97 -24.71
C GLU A 40 -8.84 2.47 -23.50
N ALA A 41 -9.40 3.38 -22.71
CA ALA A 41 -8.77 3.86 -21.48
C ALA A 41 -8.58 2.72 -20.47
N MET A 42 -9.62 1.89 -20.25
CA MET A 42 -9.51 0.72 -19.38
C MET A 42 -8.49 -0.32 -19.89
N LEU A 43 -8.44 -0.56 -21.20
CA LEU A 43 -7.48 -1.50 -21.78
C LEU A 43 -6.04 -1.01 -21.69
N SER A 44 -5.83 0.31 -21.81
CA SER A 44 -4.53 0.94 -21.59
C SER A 44 -4.04 0.74 -20.15
N GLU A 45 -4.93 0.94 -19.16
CA GLU A 45 -4.61 0.69 -17.75
C GLU A 45 -4.29 -0.78 -17.46
N LEU A 46 -5.07 -1.71 -18.00
CA LEU A 46 -4.80 -3.16 -17.88
C LEU A 46 -3.46 -3.57 -18.51
N THR A 47 -3.11 -2.98 -19.65
CA THR A 47 -1.83 -3.24 -20.33
C THR A 47 -0.65 -2.72 -19.50
N ALA A 48 -0.80 -1.55 -18.86
CA ALA A 48 0.22 -0.99 -17.97
C ALA A 48 0.45 -1.85 -16.71
N VAL A 49 -0.62 -2.43 -16.13
CA VAL A 49 -0.51 -3.37 -15.01
C VAL A 49 0.21 -4.65 -15.44
N GLN A 50 -0.14 -5.21 -16.61
CA GLN A 50 0.50 -6.41 -17.14
C GLN A 50 2.01 -6.21 -17.39
N GLN A 51 2.40 -5.03 -17.88
CA GLN A 51 3.80 -4.69 -18.11
C GLN A 51 4.58 -4.56 -16.80
N SER A 52 4.01 -3.90 -15.79
CA SER A 52 4.62 -3.81 -14.45
C SER A 52 4.84 -5.19 -13.82
N MET A 53 3.90 -6.13 -13.98
CA MET A 53 4.07 -7.50 -13.48
C MET A 53 5.21 -8.24 -14.19
N LYS A 54 5.39 -8.05 -15.50
CA LYS A 54 6.52 -8.65 -16.24
C LYS A 54 7.87 -8.16 -15.74
N GLU A 55 7.99 -6.86 -15.44
CA GLU A 55 9.24 -6.27 -14.95
C GLU A 55 9.61 -6.77 -13.55
N VAL A 56 8.62 -6.95 -12.67
CA VAL A 56 8.82 -7.57 -11.35
C VAL A 56 9.27 -9.03 -11.49
N MET A 57 8.66 -9.80 -12.38
CA MET A 57 9.03 -11.20 -12.61
C MET A 57 10.46 -11.33 -13.15
N GLN A 58 10.84 -10.50 -14.13
CA GLN A 58 12.22 -10.49 -14.66
C GLN A 58 13.23 -10.15 -13.56
N HIS A 59 12.92 -9.19 -12.68
CA HIS A 59 13.79 -8.84 -11.57
C HIS A 59 13.99 -10.00 -10.57
N LEU A 60 12.95 -10.81 -10.35
CA LEU A 60 13.02 -11.98 -9.47
C LEU A 60 13.84 -13.11 -10.11
N GLU A 61 13.69 -13.35 -11.41
CA GLU A 61 14.50 -14.32 -12.18
C GLU A 61 15.99 -13.97 -12.12
N ASP A 62 16.35 -12.70 -12.37
CA ASP A 62 17.73 -12.22 -12.29
C ASP A 62 18.36 -12.40 -10.89
N ARG A 63 17.54 -12.28 -9.82
CA ARG A 63 17.98 -12.52 -8.45
C ARG A 63 18.18 -14.00 -8.16
N LEU A 64 17.30 -14.85 -8.68
CA LEU A 64 17.39 -16.30 -8.52
C LEU A 64 18.65 -16.83 -9.20
N GLU A 65 18.93 -16.37 -10.43
CA GLU A 65 20.12 -16.76 -11.19
C GLU A 65 21.41 -16.37 -10.47
N LYS A 66 21.45 -15.19 -9.84
CA LYS A 66 22.60 -14.77 -9.00
C LYS A 66 22.79 -15.66 -7.77
N VAL A 67 21.71 -16.04 -7.09
CA VAL A 67 21.78 -16.95 -5.94
C VAL A 67 22.29 -18.33 -6.37
N GLN A 68 21.82 -18.82 -7.51
CA GLN A 68 22.21 -20.12 -8.03
C GLN A 68 23.67 -20.13 -8.51
N CYS A 69 24.13 -19.08 -9.18
CA CYS A 69 25.54 -18.91 -9.55
C CYS A 69 26.46 -18.88 -8.33
N ASN A 70 26.04 -18.22 -7.23
CA ASN A 70 26.79 -18.21 -5.98
C ASN A 70 26.81 -19.59 -5.29
N ALA A 71 25.71 -20.33 -5.34
CA ALA A 71 25.64 -21.70 -4.81
C ALA A 71 26.53 -22.65 -5.60
N ASP A 72 26.50 -22.58 -6.93
CA ASP A 72 27.35 -23.38 -7.82
C ASP A 72 28.83 -23.04 -7.65
N PHE A 73 29.17 -21.76 -7.48
CA PHE A 73 30.54 -21.33 -7.19
C PHE A 73 31.03 -21.90 -5.84
N ALA A 74 30.22 -21.81 -4.79
CA ALA A 74 30.54 -22.40 -3.49
C ALA A 74 30.75 -23.91 -3.60
N GLN A 75 29.90 -24.61 -4.36
CA GLN A 75 29.98 -26.06 -4.54
C GLN A 75 31.21 -26.48 -5.36
N ARG A 76 31.59 -25.72 -6.39
CA ARG A 76 32.79 -25.97 -7.21
C ARG A 76 34.08 -25.61 -6.49
N SER A 77 34.05 -24.67 -5.55
CA SER A 77 35.25 -24.24 -4.82
C SER A 77 35.81 -25.29 -3.85
N GLY A 78 35.15 -26.45 -3.67
CA GLY A 78 35.62 -27.53 -2.80
C GLY A 78 35.72 -27.15 -1.31
N ASN A 79 35.24 -25.98 -0.93
CA ASN A 79 35.39 -25.40 0.39
C ASN A 79 34.18 -25.71 1.27
N SER A 80 33.95 -26.99 1.56
CA SER A 80 32.93 -27.44 2.52
C SER A 80 33.42 -27.44 3.98
N GLY A 81 34.63 -26.94 4.25
CA GLY A 81 35.13 -26.72 5.60
C GLY A 81 36.20 -25.63 5.60
N ALA A 82 36.02 -24.63 6.46
CA ALA A 82 36.90 -23.47 6.66
C ALA A 82 36.77 -22.31 5.65
N ILE A 83 35.73 -21.50 5.82
CA ILE A 83 35.88 -20.05 5.67
C ILE A 83 35.81 -19.42 7.06
N ALA A 84 36.95 -18.86 7.45
CA ALA A 84 37.24 -18.27 8.72
C ALA A 84 36.39 -17.02 9.03
N HIS A 85 36.16 -16.82 10.33
CA HIS A 85 35.51 -15.70 11.00
C HIS A 85 36.17 -14.30 10.81
N SER A 86 36.94 -14.06 9.75
CA SER A 86 37.73 -12.81 9.62
C SER A 86 37.07 -11.68 8.83
N ALA A 87 35.88 -11.87 8.26
CA ALA A 87 35.20 -10.83 7.46
C ALA A 87 33.89 -10.29 8.06
N ILE A 88 33.68 -10.41 9.38
CA ILE A 88 32.48 -9.88 10.04
C ILE A 88 32.83 -8.58 10.79
N PRO A 89 32.24 -7.43 10.41
CA PRO A 89 32.39 -6.16 11.12
C PRO A 89 32.03 -6.31 12.60
N ALA A 90 32.78 -5.65 13.48
CA ALA A 90 32.63 -5.77 14.94
C ALA A 90 31.21 -5.46 15.46
N SER A 91 30.38 -4.75 14.69
CA SER A 91 28.98 -4.47 14.99
C SER A 91 28.06 -5.70 14.99
N LEU A 92 28.42 -6.78 14.28
CA LEU A 92 27.64 -8.02 14.19
C LEU A 92 28.05 -9.09 15.22
N ARG A 93 29.12 -8.86 16.00
CA ARG A 93 29.60 -9.84 16.99
C ARG A 93 28.78 -9.88 18.29
N LYS A 94 27.91 -8.90 18.54
CA LYS A 94 27.07 -8.85 19.75
C LYS A 94 25.76 -9.63 19.65
N GLU A 95 25.24 -9.90 18.44
CA GLU A 95 24.01 -10.67 18.28
C GLU A 95 24.24 -12.19 18.20
N VAL A 96 25.41 -12.63 17.73
CA VAL A 96 25.68 -14.07 17.54
C VAL A 96 26.03 -14.80 18.85
N ARG A 97 26.27 -14.07 19.95
CA ARG A 97 26.65 -14.67 21.25
C ARG A 97 25.49 -15.03 22.17
N CYS A 98 24.24 -14.72 21.80
CA CYS A 98 23.06 -15.03 22.63
C CYS A 98 22.23 -16.23 22.14
N GLU A 99 22.56 -16.85 21.01
CA GLU A 99 21.75 -17.94 20.43
C GLU A 99 22.41 -19.33 20.46
N THR A 100 23.56 -19.50 21.11
CA THR A 100 24.29 -20.78 21.13
C THR A 100 24.13 -21.61 22.41
N GLU A 101 23.24 -21.23 23.32
CA GLU A 101 22.93 -22.02 24.51
C GLU A 101 21.42 -22.23 24.69
N ALA A 102 20.77 -22.82 23.69
CA ALA A 102 19.57 -23.63 23.92
C ALA A 102 19.20 -24.42 22.65
N VAL A 103 18.70 -25.63 22.87
CA VAL A 103 17.93 -26.48 21.94
C VAL A 103 18.74 -27.50 21.12
N GLY A 104 18.40 -28.77 21.39
CA GLY A 104 19.02 -29.98 20.86
C GLY A 104 18.58 -30.40 19.45
N PRO A 105 18.56 -31.71 19.15
CA PRO A 105 18.74 -32.24 17.80
C PRO A 105 17.46 -32.18 16.95
N GLY A 106 17.18 -31.01 16.35
CA GLY A 106 16.07 -30.84 15.38
C GLY A 106 16.49 -30.28 14.01
N ARG A 107 17.77 -29.93 13.82
CA ARG A 107 18.23 -29.19 12.62
C ARG A 107 18.30 -30.02 11.34
N ALA A 108 18.51 -31.33 11.46
CA ALA A 108 18.60 -32.23 10.31
C ALA A 108 17.22 -32.54 9.70
N GLU A 109 16.16 -32.52 10.51
CA GLU A 109 14.79 -32.79 10.09
C GLU A 109 14.17 -31.55 9.44
N TRP A 110 14.39 -30.36 10.01
CA TRP A 110 13.93 -29.09 9.44
C TRP A 110 14.56 -28.76 8.07
N SER A 111 15.83 -29.14 7.88
CA SER A 111 16.52 -28.97 6.58
C SER A 111 16.01 -29.94 5.51
N ARG A 112 15.49 -31.11 5.90
CA ARG A 112 14.84 -32.06 4.98
C ARG A 112 13.41 -31.60 4.63
N SER A 113 12.66 -31.09 5.61
CA SER A 113 11.30 -30.58 5.42
C SER A 113 11.25 -29.32 4.55
N LYS A 114 12.22 -28.40 4.69
CA LYS A 114 12.31 -27.22 3.82
C LYS A 114 12.67 -27.59 2.38
N LYS A 115 13.59 -28.54 2.18
CA LYS A 115 13.93 -29.06 0.84
C LYS A 115 12.77 -29.81 0.18
N ALA A 116 11.93 -30.49 0.96
CA ALA A 116 10.74 -31.17 0.45
C ALA A 116 9.64 -30.19 0.05
N LEU A 117 9.38 -29.15 0.86
CA LEU A 117 8.43 -28.08 0.55
C LEU A 117 8.84 -27.29 -0.71
N ASP A 118 10.10 -26.91 -0.81
CA ASP A 118 10.65 -26.23 -1.99
C ASP A 118 10.58 -27.13 -3.23
N SER A 119 10.82 -28.44 -3.08
CA SER A 119 10.71 -29.40 -4.19
C SER A 119 9.27 -29.63 -4.67
N SER A 120 8.26 -29.55 -3.80
CA SER A 120 6.85 -29.76 -4.17
C SER A 120 6.25 -28.55 -4.87
N ILE A 121 6.59 -27.34 -4.41
CA ILE A 121 6.21 -26.08 -5.07
C ILE A 121 6.90 -25.99 -6.44
N LEU A 122 8.20 -26.31 -6.50
CA LEU A 122 8.92 -26.39 -7.77
C LEU A 122 8.34 -27.44 -8.71
N ARG A 123 7.83 -28.59 -8.22
CA ARG A 123 7.18 -29.60 -9.08
C ARG A 123 5.86 -29.12 -9.67
N ALA A 124 5.03 -28.41 -8.89
CA ALA A 124 3.77 -27.86 -9.38
C ALA A 124 4.00 -26.74 -10.42
N GLU A 125 4.98 -25.87 -10.18
CA GLU A 125 5.40 -24.85 -11.13
C GLU A 125 6.06 -25.46 -12.38
N PHE A 126 6.88 -26.51 -12.21
CA PHE A 126 7.51 -27.23 -13.32
C PHE A 126 6.50 -27.99 -14.19
N PHE A 127 5.41 -28.50 -13.60
CA PHE A 127 4.31 -29.16 -14.34
C PHE A 127 3.55 -28.16 -15.23
N MET A 128 3.29 -26.95 -14.71
CA MET A 128 2.71 -25.83 -15.46
C MET A 128 3.64 -25.33 -16.58
N ILE A 129 4.95 -25.32 -16.33
CA ILE A 129 5.99 -24.96 -17.32
C ILE A 129 6.10 -26.03 -18.41
N LEU A 130 6.07 -27.32 -18.09
CA LEU A 130 6.08 -28.41 -19.06
C LEU A 130 4.86 -28.37 -19.99
N HIS A 131 3.67 -28.04 -19.47
CA HIS A 131 2.48 -27.80 -20.29
C HIS A 131 2.67 -26.63 -21.27
N THR A 132 3.30 -25.55 -20.82
CA THR A 132 3.56 -24.35 -21.63
C THR A 132 4.65 -24.60 -22.69
N ILE A 133 5.68 -25.39 -22.38
CA ILE A 133 6.72 -25.81 -23.31
C ILE A 133 6.17 -26.78 -24.36
N SER A 134 5.29 -27.71 -23.97
CA SER A 134 4.63 -28.65 -24.87
C SER A 134 3.76 -27.90 -25.90
N ILE A 135 3.02 -26.86 -25.47
CA ILE A 135 2.27 -25.95 -26.35
C ILE A 135 3.21 -25.18 -27.31
N LYS A 136 4.36 -24.69 -26.82
CA LYS A 136 5.36 -24.02 -27.67
C LYS A 136 6.04 -24.97 -28.66
N GLN A 137 6.30 -26.23 -28.30
CA GLN A 137 6.87 -27.24 -29.18
C GLN A 137 5.87 -27.67 -30.26
N ILE A 138 4.58 -27.78 -29.92
CA ILE A 138 3.49 -27.98 -30.88
C ILE A 138 3.41 -26.78 -31.85
N PHE A 139 3.50 -25.55 -31.35
CA PHE A 139 3.57 -24.34 -32.19
C PHE A 139 4.82 -24.31 -33.10
N HIS A 140 5.96 -24.80 -32.62
CA HIS A 140 7.20 -24.87 -33.39
C HIS A 140 7.18 -25.99 -34.45
N GLN A 141 6.51 -27.11 -34.17
CA GLN A 141 6.27 -28.19 -35.14
C GLN A 141 5.30 -27.73 -36.24
N LEU A 142 4.23 -27.02 -35.86
CA LEU A 142 3.26 -26.43 -36.79
C LEU A 142 3.88 -25.33 -37.66
N SER A 143 4.78 -24.49 -37.12
CA SER A 143 5.50 -23.47 -37.89
C SER A 143 6.55 -24.05 -38.84
N ARG A 144 7.15 -25.21 -38.52
CA ARG A 144 8.02 -25.97 -39.43
C ARG A 144 7.25 -26.68 -40.53
N SER A 145 6.06 -27.20 -40.24
CA SER A 145 5.16 -27.78 -41.24
C SER A 145 4.70 -26.71 -42.27
N ARG A 146 4.43 -25.49 -41.78
CA ARG A 146 4.12 -24.31 -42.61
C ARG A 146 5.22 -23.93 -43.61
N ARG A 147 6.50 -24.17 -43.31
CA ARG A 147 7.62 -23.91 -44.24
C ARG A 147 7.80 -25.00 -45.31
N ARG A 148 7.33 -26.23 -45.06
CA ARG A 148 7.43 -27.35 -46.02
C ARG A 148 6.27 -27.36 -47.02
N SER A 149 5.13 -26.78 -46.65
CA SER A 149 3.92 -26.75 -47.50
C SER A 149 3.90 -25.65 -48.58
N LEU A 150 4.89 -24.75 -48.62
CA LEU A 150 4.89 -23.58 -49.52
C LEU A 150 5.41 -23.85 -50.95
N ASN A 151 5.69 -25.11 -51.30
CA ASN A 151 6.34 -25.44 -52.59
C ASN A 151 5.55 -26.35 -53.54
N HIS A 152 4.27 -26.64 -53.32
CA HIS A 152 3.46 -27.33 -54.32
C HIS A 152 2.13 -26.66 -54.56
N HIS A 153 1.87 -26.42 -55.84
CA HIS A 153 0.80 -25.60 -56.36
C HIS A 153 -0.29 -26.50 -56.95
N ARG A 154 -1.54 -26.03 -56.75
CA ARG A 154 -2.72 -26.13 -57.62
C ARG A 154 -3.90 -26.99 -57.16
N HIS A 155 -5.05 -26.33 -57.33
CA HIS A 155 -6.43 -26.73 -57.16
C HIS A 155 -6.94 -26.74 -55.71
N HIS A 156 -7.55 -25.63 -55.26
CA HIS A 156 -8.81 -25.60 -54.49
C HIS A 156 -9.28 -24.14 -54.27
N GLY A 157 -9.76 -23.49 -55.33
CA GLY A 157 -10.19 -22.06 -55.30
C GLY A 157 -11.38 -21.74 -54.39
N PHE A 158 -12.04 -22.73 -53.78
CA PHE A 158 -13.12 -22.50 -52.81
C PHE A 158 -12.63 -22.62 -51.36
N LEU A 159 -11.67 -23.53 -51.10
CA LEU A 159 -11.10 -23.71 -49.77
C LEU A 159 -10.20 -22.54 -49.39
N ASP A 160 -9.48 -21.97 -50.36
CA ASP A 160 -8.59 -20.82 -50.13
C ASP A 160 -9.37 -19.56 -49.75
N VAL A 161 -10.56 -19.34 -50.32
CA VAL A 161 -11.42 -18.21 -49.98
C VAL A 161 -12.02 -18.39 -48.58
N VAL A 162 -12.45 -19.61 -48.23
CA VAL A 162 -12.93 -19.94 -46.87
C VAL A 162 -11.80 -19.82 -45.85
N ILE A 163 -10.57 -20.24 -46.18
CA ILE A 163 -9.40 -20.11 -45.31
C ILE A 163 -8.98 -18.64 -45.18
N ILE A 164 -9.04 -17.82 -46.22
CA ILE A 164 -8.78 -16.37 -46.13
C ILE A 164 -9.83 -15.68 -45.26
N ILE A 165 -11.11 -16.03 -45.39
CA ILE A 165 -12.19 -15.50 -44.53
C ILE A 165 -11.98 -15.94 -43.07
N ILE A 166 -11.62 -17.20 -42.83
CA ILE A 166 -11.30 -17.72 -41.50
C ILE A 166 -10.03 -17.04 -40.93
N ILE A 167 -9.01 -16.78 -41.76
CA ILE A 167 -7.80 -16.05 -41.34
C ILE A 167 -8.14 -14.59 -41.03
N ILE A 168 -9.00 -13.91 -41.79
CA ILE A 168 -9.46 -12.53 -41.50
C ILE A 168 -10.28 -12.48 -40.19
N ILE A 169 -11.12 -13.50 -39.96
CA ILE A 169 -11.89 -13.66 -38.71
C ILE A 169 -10.96 -13.95 -37.51
N ILE A 170 -9.94 -14.78 -37.68
CA ILE A 170 -8.94 -15.12 -36.65
C ILE A 170 -7.97 -13.95 -36.40
N SER A 171 -7.68 -13.11 -37.39
CA SER A 171 -6.77 -11.96 -37.27
C SER A 171 -7.38 -10.78 -36.49
N SER A 172 -8.66 -10.86 -36.14
CA SER A 172 -9.37 -9.85 -35.34
C SER A 172 -9.32 -10.26 -33.86
N SER A 173 -8.44 -9.62 -33.08
CA SER A 173 -7.94 -10.04 -31.75
C SER A 173 -8.98 -10.27 -30.63
N LYS A 174 -10.27 -10.04 -30.86
CA LYS A 174 -11.35 -10.28 -29.86
C LYS A 174 -12.03 -11.65 -30.00
N ILE A 175 -11.90 -12.31 -31.15
CA ILE A 175 -12.56 -13.61 -31.40
C ILE A 175 -11.76 -14.78 -30.83
N ILE A 176 -10.44 -14.65 -30.67
CA ILE A 176 -9.57 -15.73 -30.17
C ILE A 176 -9.90 -16.10 -28.72
N ASN A 177 -10.23 -15.15 -27.85
CA ASN A 177 -10.61 -15.45 -26.46
C ASN A 177 -11.97 -16.15 -26.39
N ILE A 178 -12.93 -15.72 -27.22
CA ILE A 178 -14.26 -16.34 -27.26
C ILE A 178 -14.17 -17.75 -27.86
N ILE A 179 -13.40 -17.94 -28.94
CA ILE A 179 -13.17 -19.27 -29.53
C ILE A 179 -12.38 -20.17 -28.57
N SER A 180 -11.39 -19.64 -27.84
CA SER A 180 -10.63 -20.44 -26.85
C SER A 180 -11.51 -20.86 -25.69
N ILE A 181 -12.40 -19.98 -25.19
CA ILE A 181 -13.38 -20.32 -24.16
C ILE A 181 -14.41 -21.32 -24.68
N ILE A 182 -14.90 -21.16 -25.91
CA ILE A 182 -15.84 -22.11 -26.54
C ILE A 182 -15.16 -23.46 -26.76
N ILE A 183 -13.91 -23.51 -27.20
CA ILE A 183 -13.13 -24.74 -27.36
C ILE A 183 -12.88 -25.40 -25.99
N ILE A 184 -12.55 -24.64 -24.94
CA ILE A 184 -12.42 -25.17 -23.58
C ILE A 184 -13.76 -25.72 -23.09
N ILE A 185 -14.88 -25.02 -23.30
CA ILE A 185 -16.21 -25.50 -22.93
C ILE A 185 -16.58 -26.77 -23.71
N ILE A 186 -16.31 -26.81 -25.02
CA ILE A 186 -16.56 -27.98 -25.86
C ILE A 186 -15.66 -29.15 -25.44
N ILE A 187 -14.39 -28.91 -25.08
CA ILE A 187 -13.48 -29.95 -24.55
C ILE A 187 -13.96 -30.42 -23.18
N THR A 188 -14.38 -29.53 -22.27
CA THR A 188 -14.91 -29.92 -20.95
C THR A 188 -16.21 -30.72 -21.08
N ILE A 189 -17.08 -30.36 -22.03
CA ILE A 189 -18.31 -31.09 -22.34
C ILE A 189 -18.00 -32.43 -23.05
N ALA A 190 -17.06 -32.45 -24.00
CA ALA A 190 -16.70 -33.64 -24.79
C ALA A 190 -15.84 -34.65 -24.02
N VAL A 191 -15.04 -34.18 -23.06
CA VAL A 191 -14.27 -35.03 -22.13
C VAL A 191 -15.17 -35.50 -20.97
N GLY A 192 -16.41 -35.02 -20.88
CA GLY A 192 -17.39 -35.54 -19.93
C GLY A 192 -16.97 -35.42 -18.48
N ILE A 193 -16.18 -34.39 -18.13
CA ILE A 193 -15.80 -34.14 -16.75
C ILE A 193 -16.95 -33.40 -16.07
N THR A 194 -17.97 -34.16 -15.68
CA THR A 194 -18.76 -33.78 -14.50
C THR A 194 -17.81 -33.89 -13.32
N ILE A 195 -17.19 -32.78 -12.90
CA ILE A 195 -16.53 -32.74 -11.61
C ILE A 195 -17.66 -32.88 -10.59
N ASP A 196 -17.80 -34.10 -10.09
CA ASP A 196 -18.71 -34.40 -9.00
C ASP A 196 -18.31 -33.54 -7.80
N VAL A 197 -19.30 -32.84 -7.25
CA VAL A 197 -19.11 -31.90 -6.13
C VAL A 197 -18.58 -32.64 -4.90
N GLU A 198 -18.91 -33.92 -4.73
CA GLU A 198 -18.36 -34.76 -3.66
C GLU A 198 -16.87 -35.06 -3.88
N THR A 199 -16.44 -35.26 -5.12
CA THR A 199 -15.01 -35.43 -5.46
C THR A 199 -14.21 -34.16 -5.18
N LEU A 200 -14.73 -32.98 -5.54
CA LEU A 200 -14.07 -31.70 -5.21
C LEU A 200 -14.03 -31.44 -3.70
N ARG A 201 -15.09 -31.82 -2.97
CA ARG A 201 -15.15 -31.72 -1.52
C ARG A 201 -14.13 -32.65 -0.85
N ALA A 202 -13.99 -33.89 -1.35
CA ALA A 202 -13.02 -34.85 -0.84
C ALA A 202 -11.58 -34.36 -1.02
N GLU A 203 -11.24 -33.79 -2.19
CA GLU A 203 -9.90 -33.23 -2.41
C GLU A 203 -9.65 -31.97 -1.56
N LEU A 204 -10.65 -31.11 -1.36
CA LEU A 204 -10.53 -29.96 -0.45
C LEU A 204 -10.38 -30.38 1.03
N GLN A 205 -11.02 -31.48 1.45
CA GLN A 205 -10.84 -32.05 2.78
C GLN A 205 -9.45 -32.69 2.95
N ASP A 206 -8.93 -33.35 1.91
CA ASP A 206 -7.59 -33.92 1.91
C ASP A 206 -6.52 -32.82 2.03
N VAL A 207 -6.67 -31.72 1.27
CA VAL A 207 -5.81 -30.53 1.39
C VAL A 207 -5.92 -29.88 2.78
N ALA A 208 -7.12 -29.75 3.33
CA ALA A 208 -7.31 -29.18 4.67
C ALA A 208 -6.67 -30.05 5.77
N SER A 209 -6.80 -31.38 5.68
CA SER A 209 -6.20 -32.32 6.63
C SER A 209 -4.67 -32.32 6.55
N THR A 210 -4.13 -32.23 5.33
CA THR A 210 -2.70 -32.10 5.07
C THR A 210 -2.15 -30.80 5.68
N VAL A 211 -2.88 -29.69 5.54
CA VAL A 211 -2.48 -28.39 6.08
C VAL A 211 -2.53 -28.35 7.62
N GLU A 212 -3.49 -29.04 8.25
CA GLU A 212 -3.54 -29.24 9.72
C GLU A 212 -2.37 -30.10 10.23
N GLU A 213 -2.00 -31.18 9.51
CA GLU A 213 -0.88 -32.06 9.87
C GLU A 213 0.48 -31.32 9.86
N TYR A 214 0.64 -30.31 9.00
CA TYR A 214 1.84 -29.48 8.92
C TYR A 214 1.88 -28.29 9.89
N GLY A 215 0.95 -28.19 10.84
CA GLY A 215 0.97 -27.18 11.90
C GLY A 215 0.70 -25.75 11.43
N VAL A 216 0.10 -25.59 10.24
CA VAL A 216 -0.45 -24.31 9.80
C VAL A 216 -1.73 -24.06 10.60
N LEU A 217 -1.59 -23.42 11.76
CA LEU A 217 -2.66 -23.24 12.74
C LEU A 217 -3.87 -22.43 12.22
N ASP A 218 -3.77 -21.78 11.05
CA ASP A 218 -4.82 -20.92 10.50
C ASP A 218 -4.93 -21.05 8.97
N PHE A 219 -5.56 -22.11 8.48
CA PHE A 219 -6.07 -22.16 7.10
C PHE A 219 -7.50 -21.58 7.07
N PHE A 220 -7.63 -20.34 6.59
CA PHE A 220 -8.93 -19.73 6.35
C PHE A 220 -9.29 -19.84 4.86
N PRO A 221 -10.42 -20.48 4.50
CA PRO A 221 -10.90 -20.42 3.14
C PRO A 221 -11.22 -18.97 2.77
N LEU A 222 -10.54 -18.44 1.74
CA LEU A 222 -10.93 -17.20 1.07
C LEU A 222 -12.27 -17.48 0.36
N PHE A 223 -13.38 -17.10 0.99
CA PHE A 223 -14.71 -17.35 0.45
C PHE A 223 -14.93 -16.53 -0.85
N THR A 224 -14.83 -17.21 -1.99
CA THR A 224 -15.28 -16.69 -3.29
C THR A 224 -16.80 -16.62 -3.33
N LYS A 225 -17.35 -15.94 -4.34
CA LYS A 225 -18.79 -15.79 -4.54
C LYS A 225 -19.52 -17.14 -4.61
N GLU A 226 -18.87 -18.22 -5.06
CA GLU A 226 -19.47 -19.58 -5.06
C GLU A 226 -19.56 -20.20 -3.66
N ALA A 227 -18.58 -19.98 -2.78
CA ALA A 227 -18.64 -20.47 -1.39
C ALA A 227 -19.68 -19.73 -0.52
N VAL A 228 -20.25 -18.64 -1.04
CA VAL A 228 -21.22 -17.76 -0.36
C VAL A 228 -22.68 -18.27 -0.49
N GLU A 229 -22.92 -19.28 -1.33
CA GLU A 229 -24.25 -19.88 -1.56
C GLU A 229 -24.59 -21.07 -0.65
N LEU A 230 -23.75 -21.40 0.35
CA LEU A 230 -24.13 -22.34 1.40
C LEU A 230 -25.41 -21.83 2.11
N ASP A 231 -26.48 -22.63 2.03
CA ASP A 231 -27.79 -22.32 2.61
C ASP A 231 -27.63 -22.13 4.13
N PRO A 232 -28.06 -20.99 4.71
CA PRO A 232 -28.04 -20.77 6.15
C PRO A 232 -28.78 -21.83 6.98
N ARG A 233 -29.54 -22.73 6.33
CA ARG A 233 -30.24 -23.85 6.95
C ARG A 233 -29.34 -25.05 7.26
N ASP A 234 -28.16 -25.14 6.67
CA ASP A 234 -27.12 -26.09 7.12
C ASP A 234 -26.44 -25.47 8.35
N GLY A 235 -26.95 -25.84 9.53
CA GLY A 235 -26.70 -25.25 10.85
C GLY A 235 -25.26 -25.30 11.37
N ASP A 236 -24.29 -24.84 10.60
CA ASP A 236 -22.96 -24.55 11.12
C ASP A 236 -23.04 -23.32 12.03
N GLU A 237 -23.22 -23.57 13.34
CA GLU A 237 -23.19 -22.55 14.40
C GLU A 237 -21.91 -21.70 14.40
N ARG A 238 -20.91 -22.06 13.57
CA ARG A 238 -19.66 -21.32 13.40
C ARG A 238 -19.78 -20.13 12.46
N LEU A 239 -20.83 -20.03 11.64
CA LEU A 239 -21.01 -18.90 10.71
C LEU A 239 -22.20 -18.02 11.12
N LYS A 240 -21.96 -16.71 11.27
CA LYS A 240 -23.02 -15.72 11.51
C LYS A 240 -22.93 -14.60 10.49
N ARG A 241 -24.06 -14.15 9.96
CA ARG A 241 -24.12 -12.97 9.08
C ARG A 241 -24.64 -11.75 9.85
N GLY A 242 -24.05 -10.58 9.58
CA GLY A 242 -24.50 -9.32 10.16
C GLY A 242 -23.85 -8.10 9.50
N ASN A 243 -24.60 -7.02 9.32
CA ASN A 243 -24.11 -5.78 8.69
C ASN A 243 -23.47 -5.98 7.30
N GLY A 244 -23.97 -6.96 6.53
CA GLY A 244 -23.41 -7.30 5.21
C GLY A 244 -22.05 -8.02 5.27
N ARG A 245 -21.75 -8.72 6.37
CA ARG A 245 -20.50 -9.47 6.55
C ARG A 245 -20.74 -10.86 7.13
N ALA A 246 -19.81 -11.75 6.87
CA ALA A 246 -19.67 -13.03 7.54
C ALA A 246 -18.77 -12.89 8.77
N TYR A 247 -19.16 -13.57 9.84
CA TYR A 247 -18.40 -13.73 11.07
C TYR A 247 -18.18 -15.22 11.27
N TRP A 248 -16.96 -15.58 11.66
CA TRP A 248 -16.56 -16.94 11.97
C TRP A 248 -16.34 -17.10 13.47
N ARG A 249 -16.87 -18.18 14.06
CA ARG A 249 -16.67 -18.50 15.47
C ARG A 249 -15.51 -19.48 15.61
N CYS A 250 -14.47 -19.07 16.32
CA CYS A 250 -13.35 -19.96 16.60
C CYS A 250 -13.83 -21.15 17.45
N PRO A 251 -13.56 -22.40 17.05
CA PRO A 251 -14.01 -23.58 17.79
C PRO A 251 -13.34 -23.67 19.17
N GLN A 252 -12.08 -23.24 19.28
CA GLN A 252 -11.30 -23.32 20.51
C GLN A 252 -11.72 -22.26 21.54
N CYS A 253 -11.73 -20.98 21.16
CA CYS A 253 -12.00 -19.89 22.11
C CYS A 253 -13.45 -19.40 22.09
N ARG A 254 -14.30 -19.92 21.19
CA ARG A 254 -15.72 -19.56 20.99
C ARG A 254 -15.99 -18.08 20.69
N LYS A 255 -14.95 -17.27 20.44
CA LYS A 255 -15.04 -15.86 20.04
C LYS A 255 -15.40 -15.75 18.56
N TRP A 256 -16.10 -14.68 18.22
CA TRP A 256 -16.44 -14.33 16.84
C TRP A 256 -15.37 -13.42 16.24
N PHE A 257 -14.92 -13.77 15.04
CA PHE A 257 -13.95 -13.03 14.24
C PHE A 257 -14.62 -12.58 12.94
N ASP A 258 -14.32 -11.37 12.48
CA ASP A 258 -14.61 -10.96 11.12
C ASP A 258 -13.30 -10.81 10.34
N ALA A 259 -13.37 -10.59 9.03
CA ALA A 259 -12.18 -10.37 8.21
C ALA A 259 -11.31 -9.20 8.70
N LEU A 260 -11.88 -8.22 9.41
CA LEU A 260 -11.12 -7.11 9.99
C LEU A 260 -10.43 -7.49 11.29
N ALA A 261 -10.86 -8.54 11.99
CA ALA A 261 -10.25 -9.00 13.23
C ALA A 261 -8.78 -9.43 13.05
N PHE A 262 -8.41 -9.84 11.84
CA PHE A 262 -7.05 -10.19 11.46
C PHE A 262 -6.31 -9.05 10.75
N SER A 263 -6.93 -7.87 10.68
CA SER A 263 -6.32 -6.66 10.15
C SER A 263 -5.91 -5.72 11.29
N PHE A 264 -4.99 -4.79 11.02
CA PHE A 264 -4.72 -3.67 11.93
C PHE A 264 -5.87 -2.64 12.03
N LEU A 265 -7.04 -2.95 11.47
CA LEU A 265 -8.21 -2.08 11.48
C LEU A 265 -9.18 -2.44 12.62
N PRO A 266 -9.90 -1.45 13.16
CA PRO A 266 -10.95 -1.73 14.12
C PRO A 266 -12.10 -2.49 13.45
N VAL A 267 -12.67 -3.45 14.19
CA VAL A 267 -14.00 -3.99 13.87
C VAL A 267 -15.02 -2.82 13.91
N VAL A 268 -15.53 -2.45 12.74
CA VAL A 268 -16.50 -1.36 12.50
C VAL A 268 -17.79 -1.93 11.95
N ARG A 269 -18.98 -1.44 12.29
CA ARG A 269 -20.26 -1.99 11.76
C ARG A 269 -20.56 -1.47 10.34
N MET A 270 -19.77 -1.89 9.36
CA MET A 270 -19.89 -1.48 7.95
C MET A 270 -19.63 -2.68 7.03
N PRO A 271 -20.29 -2.78 5.86
CA PRO A 271 -19.94 -3.77 4.84
C PRO A 271 -18.49 -3.63 4.39
N LEU A 272 -17.80 -4.75 4.10
CA LEU A 272 -16.40 -4.72 3.66
C LEU A 272 -16.15 -3.86 2.41
N PRO A 273 -17.00 -3.89 1.36
CA PRO A 273 -16.83 -2.99 0.21
C PRO A 273 -16.89 -1.50 0.60
N THR A 274 -17.73 -1.15 1.58
CA THR A 274 -17.83 0.24 2.08
C THR A 274 -16.59 0.63 2.89
N VAL A 275 -16.04 -0.29 3.69
CA VAL A 275 -14.77 -0.07 4.42
C VAL A 275 -13.64 0.17 3.44
N TYR A 276 -13.50 -0.69 2.43
CA TYR A 276 -12.46 -0.56 1.41
C TYR A 276 -12.59 0.75 0.62
N LYS A 277 -13.79 1.09 0.15
CA LYS A 277 -14.06 2.37 -0.54
C LYS A 277 -13.73 3.58 0.34
N ALA A 278 -14.07 3.53 1.63
CA ALA A 278 -13.72 4.60 2.58
C ALA A 278 -12.20 4.73 2.79
N MET A 279 -11.47 3.61 2.81
CA MET A 279 -10.00 3.63 2.89
C MET A 279 -9.38 4.22 1.64
N GLN A 280 -9.84 3.81 0.44
CA GLN A 280 -9.39 4.38 -0.82
C GLN A 280 -9.59 5.90 -0.82
N MET A 281 -10.77 6.39 -0.46
CA MET A 281 -11.06 7.82 -0.35
C MET A 281 -10.18 8.54 0.68
N TYR A 282 -9.93 7.91 1.84
CA TYR A 282 -9.05 8.48 2.86
C TYR A 282 -7.62 8.69 2.36
N PHE A 283 -7.10 7.79 1.53
CA PHE A 283 -5.73 7.82 1.03
C PHE A 283 -5.56 8.44 -0.36
N GLN A 284 -6.64 8.76 -1.06
CA GLN A 284 -6.60 9.32 -2.42
C GLN A 284 -5.98 10.73 -2.49
N GLN A 285 -6.08 11.52 -1.41
CA GLN A 285 -5.63 12.90 -1.39
C GLN A 285 -4.39 13.11 -0.53
N ASN A 286 -3.55 14.09 -0.88
CA ASN A 286 -2.41 14.51 -0.04
C ASN A 286 -2.83 15.06 1.33
N ARG A 287 -4.09 15.49 1.46
CA ARG A 287 -4.69 15.91 2.72
C ARG A 287 -5.67 14.83 3.16
N ALA A 288 -5.63 14.45 4.44
CA ALA A 288 -6.63 13.57 5.01
C ALA A 288 -8.03 14.23 4.91
N PRO A 289 -9.00 13.61 4.20
CA PRO A 289 -10.33 14.17 4.06
C PRO A 289 -11.08 14.15 5.40
N SER A 290 -12.13 14.98 5.49
CA SER A 290 -12.98 14.96 6.67
C SER A 290 -13.85 13.71 6.74
N VAL A 291 -14.30 13.32 7.94
CA VAL A 291 -15.22 12.19 8.11
C VAL A 291 -16.52 12.43 7.34
N ASP A 292 -17.00 13.67 7.32
CA ASP A 292 -18.24 14.07 6.63
C ASP A 292 -18.09 14.02 5.11
N GLU A 293 -16.92 14.38 4.60
CA GLU A 293 -16.58 14.27 3.16
C GLU A 293 -16.55 12.81 2.71
N ILE A 294 -15.84 11.93 3.44
CA ILE A 294 -15.87 10.50 3.13
C ILE A 294 -17.31 9.98 3.26
N GLY A 295 -18.02 10.34 4.33
CA GLY A 295 -19.38 9.89 4.60
C GLY A 295 -20.35 10.21 3.47
N ARG A 296 -20.28 11.42 2.92
CA ARG A 296 -21.07 11.84 1.76
C ARG A 296 -20.77 10.99 0.53
N LEU A 297 -19.50 10.71 0.25
CA LEU A 297 -19.06 9.97 -0.93
C LEU A 297 -19.32 8.46 -0.85
N VAL A 298 -19.29 7.88 0.35
CA VAL A 298 -19.60 6.46 0.56
C VAL A 298 -21.08 6.19 0.88
N GLY A 299 -21.91 7.23 0.95
CA GLY A 299 -23.34 7.10 1.29
C GLY A 299 -23.58 6.71 2.76
N CYS A 300 -22.66 7.04 3.67
CA CYS A 300 -22.81 6.80 5.10
C CYS A 300 -23.39 8.04 5.79
N SER A 301 -24.70 7.99 6.12
CA SER A 301 -25.38 8.97 6.98
C SER A 301 -25.94 8.30 8.25
N GLY A 302 -26.21 9.10 9.30
CA GLY A 302 -26.85 8.62 10.53
C GLY A 302 -26.00 7.64 11.35
N SER A 303 -26.55 6.45 11.65
CA SER A 303 -25.95 5.47 12.56
C SER A 303 -24.58 4.94 12.11
N THR A 304 -24.34 4.88 10.79
CA THR A 304 -23.08 4.44 10.18
C THR A 304 -21.95 5.46 10.33
N ALA A 305 -22.26 6.73 10.60
CA ALA A 305 -21.26 7.79 10.81
C ALA A 305 -20.33 7.48 12.00
N SER A 306 -20.85 6.79 13.02
CA SER A 306 -20.04 6.35 14.17
C SER A 306 -18.97 5.33 13.79
N ALA A 307 -19.32 4.37 12.92
CA ALA A 307 -18.42 3.34 12.42
C ALA A 307 -17.36 3.93 11.48
N LEU A 308 -17.77 4.82 10.57
CA LEU A 308 -16.86 5.54 9.70
C LEU A 308 -15.88 6.42 10.50
N LYS A 309 -16.36 7.14 11.51
CA LYS A 309 -15.51 7.94 12.41
C LYS A 309 -14.47 7.06 13.13
N LYS A 310 -14.86 5.86 13.56
CA LYS A 310 -13.94 4.89 14.18
C LYS A 310 -12.88 4.42 13.18
N LEU A 311 -13.27 4.11 11.94
CA LEU A 311 -12.36 3.74 10.86
C LEU A 311 -11.35 4.87 10.58
N VAL A 312 -11.82 6.08 10.27
CA VAL A 312 -10.96 7.23 9.95
C VAL A 312 -10.00 7.56 11.11
N LYS A 313 -10.46 7.44 12.36
CA LYS A 313 -9.61 7.62 13.54
C LYS A 313 -8.47 6.58 13.58
N ALA A 314 -8.76 5.33 13.23
CA ALA A 314 -7.75 4.28 13.18
C ALA A 314 -6.77 4.46 12.02
N LEU A 315 -7.25 4.81 10.82
CA LEU A 315 -6.38 5.09 9.67
C LEU A 315 -5.41 6.23 9.96
N ARG A 316 -5.87 7.31 10.61
CA ARG A 316 -4.97 8.38 11.06
C ARG A 316 -3.96 7.91 12.10
N ALA A 317 -4.40 7.07 13.05
CA ALA A 317 -3.51 6.53 14.07
C ALA A 317 -2.41 5.66 13.44
N ALA A 318 -2.75 4.89 12.40
CA ALA A 318 -1.80 4.14 11.58
C ALA A 318 -0.75 5.04 10.93
N GLU A 319 -1.16 6.12 10.23
CA GLU A 319 -0.21 7.09 9.65
C GLU A 319 0.70 7.72 10.71
N CYS A 320 0.14 8.07 11.87
CA CYS A 320 0.92 8.61 12.99
C CYS A 320 1.96 7.60 13.47
N CYS A 321 1.56 6.34 13.67
CA CYS A 321 2.44 5.27 14.12
C CYS A 321 3.58 5.02 13.13
N CYS A 322 3.26 4.97 11.83
CA CYS A 322 4.27 4.85 10.77
C CYS A 322 5.27 6.01 10.84
N MET A 323 4.78 7.24 10.97
CA MET A 323 5.64 8.43 11.05
C MET A 323 6.46 8.50 12.34
N ASP A 324 5.87 8.09 13.46
CA ASP A 324 6.56 8.01 14.75
C ASP A 324 7.75 7.06 14.67
N HIS A 325 7.51 5.85 14.19
CA HIS A 325 8.57 4.87 13.99
C HIS A 325 9.62 5.34 12.95
N LYS A 326 9.16 5.84 11.80
CA LYS A 326 10.07 6.28 10.72
C LYS A 326 10.97 7.42 11.15
N GLN A 327 10.47 8.36 11.97
CA GLN A 327 11.29 9.44 12.50
C GLN A 327 12.29 8.96 13.54
N GLN A 328 11.90 8.04 14.44
CA GLN A 328 12.79 7.49 15.47
C GLN A 328 14.01 6.79 14.88
N LEU A 329 13.84 6.11 13.74
CA LEU A 329 14.91 5.36 13.08
C LEU A 329 15.82 6.20 12.19
N ARG A 330 15.55 7.50 12.01
CA ARG A 330 16.26 8.30 11.01
C ARG A 330 16.80 9.61 11.55
N GLN A 331 17.85 10.06 10.90
CA GLN A 331 18.36 11.41 11.04
C GLN A 331 18.36 12.11 9.67
N VAL A 332 18.13 13.42 9.67
CA VAL A 332 18.25 14.24 8.46
C VAL A 332 19.71 14.66 8.27
N ALA A 333 20.19 14.64 7.03
CA ALA A 333 21.58 14.96 6.72
C ALA A 333 21.73 15.68 5.37
N GLY A 334 22.88 16.31 5.14
CA GLY A 334 23.09 17.10 3.92
C GLY A 334 22.84 18.58 4.18
N ASP A 335 21.97 19.22 3.42
CA ASP A 335 21.55 20.60 3.64
C ASP A 335 20.18 20.57 4.31
N VAL A 336 20.13 21.01 5.57
CA VAL A 336 18.96 20.88 6.44
C VAL A 336 18.45 22.27 6.80
N GLU A 337 17.23 22.58 6.38
CA GLU A 337 16.49 23.76 6.81
C GLU A 337 15.91 23.51 8.20
N ALA A 338 16.12 24.45 9.13
CA ALA A 338 15.60 24.41 10.48
C ALA A 338 14.76 25.66 10.73
N ASP A 339 13.51 25.42 11.12
CA ASP A 339 12.55 26.48 11.35
C ASP A 339 11.49 26.06 12.39
N GLY A 340 10.90 27.05 13.03
CA GLY A 340 9.82 26.91 14.01
C GLY A 340 8.50 27.46 13.49
N THR A 341 7.39 26.86 13.92
CA THR A 341 6.07 27.46 13.71
C THR A 341 5.21 27.36 14.95
N SER A 342 4.19 28.22 15.02
CA SER A 342 3.33 28.33 16.20
C SER A 342 1.86 28.25 15.82
N ILE A 343 1.06 27.58 16.66
CA ILE A 343 -0.40 27.58 16.62
C ILE A 343 -0.88 28.21 17.94
N ARG A 344 -1.72 29.25 17.85
CA ARG A 344 -2.33 29.86 19.05
C ARG A 344 -3.19 28.82 19.75
N TRP A 345 -2.84 28.49 20.98
CA TRP A 345 -3.54 27.50 21.79
C TRP A 345 -4.72 28.13 22.53
N ARG A 346 -4.48 29.17 23.34
CA ARG A 346 -5.54 29.89 24.06
C ARG A 346 -5.13 31.32 24.39
N SER A 347 -6.13 32.15 24.68
CA SER A 347 -5.95 33.45 25.34
C SER A 347 -6.26 33.30 26.83
N LEU A 348 -5.41 33.83 27.69
CA LEU A 348 -5.65 34.01 29.12
C LEU A 348 -6.13 35.44 29.34
N GLU A 349 -7.14 35.62 30.20
CA GLU A 349 -7.84 36.91 30.32
C GLU A 349 -7.07 37.94 31.17
N ARG A 350 -6.35 37.54 32.23
CA ARG A 350 -5.71 38.48 33.16
C ARG A 350 -4.39 37.96 33.79
N PRO A 351 -3.25 38.63 33.57
CA PRO A 351 -3.01 39.60 32.49
C PRO A 351 -3.26 38.94 31.12
N SER A 352 -3.62 39.72 30.09
CA SER A 352 -3.83 39.18 28.74
C SER A 352 -2.56 38.49 28.24
N ARG A 353 -2.63 37.16 28.10
CA ARG A 353 -1.52 36.35 27.58
C ARG A 353 -2.03 35.41 26.50
N ASN A 354 -1.27 35.29 25.42
CA ASN A 354 -1.51 34.25 24.44
C ASN A 354 -0.59 33.08 24.73
N VAL A 355 -1.14 31.88 24.82
CA VAL A 355 -0.34 30.66 24.89
C VAL A 355 -0.32 30.00 23.52
N TYR A 356 0.86 29.55 23.09
CA TYR A 356 1.09 28.94 21.79
C TYR A 356 1.64 27.53 21.94
N LEU A 357 1.15 26.65 21.08
CA LEU A 357 1.78 25.38 20.79
C LEU A 357 2.82 25.61 19.70
N GLN A 358 4.07 25.22 19.97
CA GLN A 358 5.17 25.40 19.04
C GLN A 358 5.60 24.07 18.44
N TYR A 359 5.91 24.10 17.16
CA TYR A 359 6.51 23.00 16.43
C TYR A 359 7.85 23.44 15.86
N PHE A 360 8.77 22.51 15.74
CA PHE A 360 10.08 22.70 15.14
C PHE A 360 10.30 21.63 14.09
N ALA A 361 10.81 21.99 12.92
CA ALA A 361 11.13 21.03 11.88
C ALA A 361 12.59 21.12 11.46
N LEU A 362 13.13 19.96 11.13
CA LEU A 362 14.36 19.80 10.36
C LEU A 362 14.00 19.22 9.00
N TYR A 363 14.06 20.03 7.96
CA TYR A 363 13.74 19.64 6.59
C TYR A 363 15.02 19.36 5.82
N GLN A 364 15.20 18.12 5.37
CA GLN A 364 16.28 17.74 4.47
C GLN A 364 15.93 18.17 3.04
N ARG A 365 16.76 19.03 2.46
CA ARG A 365 16.58 19.44 1.07
C ARG A 365 16.76 18.27 0.12
N PRO A 366 15.89 18.14 -0.88
CA PRO A 366 16.10 17.22 -1.99
C PRO A 366 17.43 17.52 -2.67
N THR A 367 18.14 16.47 -3.05
CA THR A 367 19.35 16.57 -3.85
C THR A 367 19.10 15.92 -5.21
N ARG A 368 19.95 16.18 -6.21
CA ARG A 368 19.85 15.53 -7.52
C ARG A 368 19.81 14.00 -7.48
N ARG A 369 20.28 13.37 -6.39
CA ARG A 369 20.31 11.90 -6.22
C ARG A 369 19.28 11.37 -5.22
N CYS A 370 18.59 12.24 -4.51
CA CYS A 370 17.61 11.88 -3.50
C CYS A 370 16.51 12.93 -3.55
N LEU A 371 15.44 12.60 -4.25
CA LEU A 371 14.28 13.48 -4.41
C LEU A 371 13.35 13.43 -3.18
N ASP A 372 13.58 12.46 -2.30
CA ASP A 372 12.80 12.27 -1.09
C ASP A 372 12.78 13.54 -0.25
N ARG A 373 11.57 14.02 0.02
CA ARG A 373 11.31 15.08 0.98
C ARG A 373 11.32 14.42 2.35
N VAL A 374 12.29 14.77 3.18
CA VAL A 374 12.37 14.23 4.55
C VAL A 374 12.28 15.38 5.53
N VAL A 375 11.36 15.28 6.48
CA VAL A 375 11.19 16.29 7.53
C VAL A 375 11.12 15.58 8.87
N ASN A 376 11.95 15.97 9.83
CA ASN A 376 11.77 15.55 11.22
C ASN A 376 11.02 16.66 11.95
N LEU A 377 9.87 16.32 12.54
CA LEU A 377 8.97 17.25 13.23
C LEU A 377 9.01 17.00 14.73
N TYR A 378 9.12 18.07 15.51
CA TYR A 378 9.19 18.05 16.96
C TYR A 378 8.14 18.97 17.56
N GLN A 379 7.57 18.55 18.69
CA GLN A 379 6.71 19.40 19.51
C GLN A 379 7.55 20.07 20.59
N LEU A 380 7.57 21.41 20.58
CA LEU A 380 8.25 22.20 21.59
C LEU A 380 7.34 22.43 22.81
N PRO A 381 7.92 22.77 23.99
CA PRO A 381 7.13 23.22 25.13
C PRO A 381 6.25 24.41 24.80
N LEU A 382 5.13 24.54 25.52
CA LEU A 382 4.22 25.67 25.37
C LEU A 382 4.93 26.98 25.72
N VAL A 383 4.56 28.04 25.00
CA VAL A 383 5.09 29.39 25.26
C VAL A 383 3.98 30.39 25.45
N GLU A 384 4.22 31.32 26.35
CA GLU A 384 3.34 32.45 26.59
C GLU A 384 3.92 33.72 25.97
N SER A 385 3.04 34.54 25.39
CA SER A 385 3.35 35.90 24.96
C SER A 385 2.46 36.87 25.73
N ARG A 386 3.07 37.93 26.27
CA ARG A 386 2.36 38.98 27.03
C ARG A 386 1.62 39.92 26.08
N CYS A 387 0.56 40.54 26.59
CA CYS A 387 -0.18 41.62 25.90
C CYS A 387 -0.74 41.22 24.53
N GLY A 388 -1.14 39.95 24.38
CA GLY A 388 -1.65 39.45 23.11
C GLY A 388 -0.60 39.39 21.98
N GLY A 389 0.68 39.52 22.31
CA GLY A 389 1.77 39.60 21.33
C GLY A 389 1.93 38.34 20.47
N LYS A 390 2.73 38.49 19.41
CA LYS A 390 3.19 37.39 18.55
C LYS A 390 3.86 36.29 19.40
N PRO A 391 3.86 35.02 18.94
CA PRO A 391 4.61 33.97 19.61
C PRO A 391 6.07 34.42 19.76
N PRO A 392 6.72 34.16 20.92
CA PRO A 392 8.14 34.44 21.06
C PRO A 392 8.92 33.64 20.00
N PRO A 393 9.98 34.22 19.44
CA PRO A 393 10.83 33.50 18.50
C PRO A 393 11.38 32.25 19.17
N GLU A 394 11.52 31.18 18.41
CA GLU A 394 12.22 29.99 18.86
C GLU A 394 13.67 30.34 19.25
N SER A 395 14.07 29.92 20.44
CA SER A 395 15.46 30.10 20.89
C SER A 395 16.30 28.90 20.49
N PHE A 396 17.60 29.14 20.27
CA PHE A 396 18.54 28.06 19.94
C PHE A 396 18.48 26.97 21.00
N ASP A 397 18.55 27.37 22.27
CA ASP A 397 18.63 26.44 23.39
C ASP A 397 17.44 25.50 23.46
N ARG A 398 16.26 25.98 23.05
CA ARG A 398 15.04 25.14 23.00
C ARG A 398 15.04 24.18 21.83
N CYS A 399 15.63 24.57 20.70
CA CYS A 399 15.68 23.74 19.49
C CYS A 399 16.90 22.81 19.46
N HIS A 400 17.98 23.19 20.16
CA HIS A 400 19.28 22.54 20.09
C HIS A 400 19.25 21.05 20.46
N PRO A 401 18.51 20.58 21.49
CA PRO A 401 18.38 19.15 21.77
C PRO A 401 17.84 18.37 20.56
N PHE A 402 16.79 18.89 19.91
CA PHE A 402 16.16 18.28 18.74
C PHE A 402 17.06 18.33 17.50
N VAL A 403 17.87 19.38 17.36
CA VAL A 403 18.91 19.46 16.33
C VAL A 403 19.96 18.38 16.54
N GLN A 404 20.41 18.14 17.77
CA GLN A 404 21.41 17.11 18.05
C GLN A 404 20.87 15.70 17.84
N GLU A 405 19.64 15.44 18.28
CA GLU A 405 18.97 14.15 18.10
C GLU A 405 18.68 13.86 16.62
N GLY A 406 18.10 14.84 15.94
CA GLY A 406 17.54 14.67 14.60
C GLY A 406 18.51 14.80 13.44
N ARG A 407 19.71 15.33 13.67
CA ARG A 407 20.67 15.67 12.61
C ARG A 407 21.79 14.65 12.53
N GLY A 408 21.93 14.01 11.37
CA GLY A 408 23.08 13.18 11.05
C GLY A 408 24.31 14.06 10.95
N VAL A 409 25.42 13.67 11.57
CA VAL A 409 26.66 14.46 11.57
C VAL A 409 27.19 14.65 10.15
N ARG A 410 27.09 13.60 9.33
CA ARG A 410 27.54 13.57 7.93
C ARG A 410 26.44 13.04 7.03
N ASP A 411 26.42 13.51 5.80
CA ASP A 411 25.57 12.94 4.76
C ASP A 411 26.13 11.62 4.22
N LYS A 412 25.39 10.98 3.30
CA LYS A 412 25.81 9.75 2.62
C LYS A 412 27.15 9.86 1.87
N ARG A 413 27.69 11.08 1.69
CA ARG A 413 28.98 11.36 1.04
C ARG A 413 30.07 11.71 2.07
N GLY A 414 29.80 11.53 3.36
CA GLY A 414 30.72 11.88 4.43
C GLY A 414 30.86 13.39 4.68
N ARG A 415 30.05 14.25 4.05
CA ARG A 415 30.17 15.71 4.22
C ARG A 415 29.40 16.16 5.46
N LYS A 416 29.94 17.08 6.27
CA LYS A 416 29.30 17.59 7.49
C LYS A 416 27.94 18.24 7.18
N THR A 417 26.88 17.81 7.84
CA THR A 417 25.54 18.36 7.65
C THR A 417 25.49 19.86 7.95
N LEU A 418 24.89 20.60 7.03
CA LEU A 418 24.77 22.04 7.04
C LEU A 418 23.38 22.41 7.55
N LEU A 419 23.35 23.15 8.66
CA LEU A 419 22.12 23.70 9.21
C LEU A 419 21.89 25.09 8.64
N ILE A 420 20.69 25.34 8.15
CA ILE A 420 20.28 26.57 7.46
C ILE A 420 18.97 27.06 8.09
N SER A 421 18.78 28.36 8.27
CA SER A 421 17.53 28.92 8.78
C SER A 421 17.16 30.24 8.08
N ASP A 422 15.92 30.70 8.27
CA ASP A 422 15.28 31.83 7.57
C ASP A 422 15.48 33.19 8.26
N GLY A 423 16.26 33.24 9.33
CA GLY A 423 16.48 34.48 10.09
C GLY A 423 16.38 34.34 11.60
N ALA A 424 16.12 33.13 12.08
CA ALA A 424 16.26 32.86 13.49
C ALA A 424 17.74 32.98 13.88
N LYS A 425 18.07 34.06 14.61
CA LYS A 425 19.44 34.44 15.06
C LYS A 425 20.19 33.34 15.80
N CYS A 426 19.46 32.35 16.26
CA CYS A 426 19.97 31.15 16.89
C CYS A 426 20.79 30.26 15.95
N TYR A 427 20.67 30.39 14.62
CA TYR A 427 21.38 29.52 13.68
C TYR A 427 22.58 30.23 13.03
N PRO A 428 23.70 29.50 12.82
CA PRO A 428 24.95 30.09 12.33
C PRO A 428 24.86 30.60 10.88
N ARG A 429 23.86 30.17 10.11
CA ARG A 429 23.67 30.51 8.69
C ARG A 429 22.22 30.85 8.46
N GLN A 430 21.93 32.13 8.32
CA GLN A 430 20.58 32.66 8.25
C GLN A 430 20.42 33.69 7.13
N CYS A 431 19.24 33.71 6.53
CA CYS A 431 18.77 34.83 5.70
C CYS A 431 18.18 35.92 6.60
N ASN A 432 18.21 37.20 6.19
CA ASN A 432 17.54 38.26 6.93
C ASN A 432 16.28 38.72 6.17
N HIS A 433 15.16 38.03 6.40
CA HIS A 433 13.89 38.39 5.77
C HIS A 433 13.42 39.80 6.14
N SER A 434 13.68 40.25 7.38
CA SER A 434 13.35 41.63 7.80
C SER A 434 14.13 42.70 7.06
N GLY A 435 15.31 42.35 6.52
CA GLY A 435 16.12 43.18 5.65
C GLY A 435 15.88 42.94 4.16
N GLY A 436 14.83 42.20 3.78
CA GLY A 436 14.50 41.88 2.39
C GLY A 436 15.40 40.84 1.72
N VAL A 437 16.26 40.14 2.48
CA VAL A 437 17.19 39.13 1.95
C VAL A 437 16.58 37.74 2.12
N PHE A 438 15.93 37.25 1.06
CA PHE A 438 15.25 35.93 1.04
C PHE A 438 16.13 34.77 0.53
N SER A 439 17.29 35.09 -0.03
CA SER A 439 18.26 34.09 -0.47
C SER A 439 19.67 34.62 -0.31
N LEU A 440 20.56 33.82 0.27
CA LEU A 440 21.98 34.13 0.43
C LEU A 440 22.80 32.99 -0.16
N LYS A 441 23.65 33.28 -1.15
CA LYS A 441 24.65 32.31 -1.60
C LYS A 441 25.87 32.40 -0.70
N GLN A 442 26.19 31.32 0.01
CA GLN A 442 27.37 31.27 0.87
C GLN A 442 28.29 30.16 0.42
N GLN A 443 29.59 30.45 0.30
CA GLN A 443 30.59 29.42 0.09
C GLN A 443 30.72 28.57 1.36
N VAL A 444 30.56 27.27 1.22
CA VAL A 444 30.72 26.31 2.32
C VAL A 444 31.98 25.52 2.07
N PRO A 445 32.93 25.47 3.03
CA PRO A 445 34.11 24.63 2.91
C PRO A 445 33.71 23.21 2.53
N GLN A 446 34.35 22.63 1.52
CA GLN A 446 34.11 21.27 1.02
C GLN A 446 32.74 21.01 0.35
N ARG A 447 31.89 22.02 0.15
CA ARG A 447 30.52 21.84 -0.38
C ARG A 447 30.13 22.78 -1.54
N SER A 448 31.05 23.59 -2.03
CA SER A 448 30.80 24.66 -3.03
C SER A 448 29.82 25.73 -2.52
N PHE A 449 29.31 26.59 -3.40
CA PHE A 449 28.32 27.60 -3.04
C PHE A 449 26.98 26.94 -2.72
N THR A 450 26.45 27.19 -1.52
CA THR A 450 25.12 26.75 -1.10
C THR A 450 24.19 27.93 -1.04
N SER A 451 23.02 27.82 -1.67
CA SER A 451 21.97 28.84 -1.59
C SER A 451 21.17 28.64 -0.31
N ILE A 452 21.29 29.54 0.65
CA ILE A 452 20.50 29.58 1.88
C ILE A 452 19.18 30.29 1.53
N HIS A 453 18.06 29.62 1.68
CA HIS A 453 16.68 30.12 1.52
C HIS A 453 15.73 29.14 2.23
N THR A 454 14.50 29.51 2.59
CA THR A 454 13.65 28.61 3.42
C THR A 454 12.27 28.31 2.88
N GLY A 455 12.05 28.60 1.59
CA GLY A 455 10.77 28.33 0.95
C GLY A 455 10.27 26.88 1.07
N SER A 456 11.14 25.90 1.35
CA SER A 456 10.73 24.49 1.42
C SER A 456 10.10 24.13 2.77
N VAL A 457 10.76 24.48 3.89
CA VAL A 457 10.18 24.29 5.23
C VAL A 457 8.93 25.15 5.43
N ASP A 458 8.91 26.37 4.89
CA ASP A 458 7.73 27.24 4.87
C ASP A 458 6.55 26.61 4.11
N SER A 459 6.83 25.98 2.97
CA SER A 459 5.83 25.26 2.20
C SER A 459 5.25 24.08 3.00
N PHE A 460 6.11 23.36 3.72
CA PHE A 460 5.66 22.31 4.64
C PHE A 460 4.76 22.87 5.75
N TRP A 461 5.10 24.01 6.35
CA TRP A 461 4.25 24.65 7.37
C TRP A 461 2.88 25.07 6.84
N ASN A 462 2.83 25.61 5.62
CA ASN A 462 1.58 25.97 4.99
C ASN A 462 0.67 24.75 4.81
N ILE A 463 1.23 23.61 4.44
CA ILE A 463 0.49 22.35 4.27
C ILE A 463 0.08 21.75 5.61
N LEU A 464 0.98 21.74 6.60
CA LEU A 464 0.70 21.29 7.96
C LEU A 464 -0.47 22.07 8.58
N LYS A 465 -0.44 23.40 8.51
CA LYS A 465 -1.50 24.25 9.05
C LYS A 465 -2.84 24.03 8.34
N LYS A 466 -2.83 23.87 7.00
CA LYS A 466 -4.03 23.53 6.23
C LYS A 466 -4.54 22.12 6.54
N GLY A 467 -3.65 21.18 6.85
CA GLY A 467 -3.99 19.80 7.17
C GLY A 467 -4.68 19.61 8.53
N ILE A 468 -4.48 20.54 9.47
CA ILE A 468 -5.20 20.55 10.75
C ILE A 468 -6.61 21.14 10.54
N PRO A 469 -7.70 20.42 10.90
CA PRO A 469 -9.05 20.95 10.75
C PRO A 469 -9.26 22.23 11.57
N SER A 470 -9.83 23.27 10.96
CA SER A 470 -10.17 24.52 11.67
C SER A 470 -11.23 24.33 12.76
N THR A 471 -12.05 23.29 12.65
CA THR A 471 -13.05 22.90 13.64
C THR A 471 -12.44 22.17 14.85
N LEU A 472 -11.17 21.77 14.78
CA LEU A 472 -10.50 21.10 15.88
C LEU A 472 -10.19 22.13 16.98
N ARG A 473 -10.82 21.96 18.13
CA ARG A 473 -10.48 22.75 19.32
C ARG A 473 -9.00 22.59 19.63
N THR A 474 -8.33 23.70 19.88
CA THR A 474 -6.90 23.72 20.22
C THR A 474 -6.61 23.14 21.60
N HIS A 475 -7.62 23.02 22.46
CA HIS A 475 -7.52 22.54 23.83
C HIS A 475 -8.58 21.49 24.16
N SER A 476 -8.27 20.63 25.14
CA SER A 476 -9.21 19.72 25.77
C SER A 476 -8.88 19.66 27.26
N LYS A 477 -9.86 19.90 28.14
CA LYS A 477 -9.67 19.85 29.61
C LYS A 477 -8.48 20.68 30.12
N GLY A 478 -8.31 21.90 29.60
CA GLY A 478 -7.25 22.81 30.05
C GLY A 478 -5.83 22.49 29.56
N VAL A 479 -5.64 21.43 28.77
CA VAL A 479 -4.36 21.07 28.13
C VAL A 479 -4.45 21.20 26.59
N PRO A 480 -3.31 21.28 25.87
CA PRO A 480 -3.31 21.21 24.42
C PRO A 480 -4.03 19.95 23.92
N ASN A 481 -4.86 20.11 22.88
CA ASN A 481 -5.58 18.96 22.34
C ASN A 481 -4.59 17.99 21.70
N PRO A 482 -4.45 16.74 22.21
CA PRO A 482 -3.48 15.78 21.68
C PRO A 482 -3.74 15.39 20.22
N LEU A 483 -4.95 15.65 19.70
CA LEU A 483 -5.25 15.44 18.30
C LEU A 483 -4.47 16.40 17.38
N LEU A 484 -4.08 17.58 17.83
CA LEU A 484 -3.28 18.52 17.03
C LEU A 484 -1.98 17.85 16.55
N TRP A 485 -1.28 17.17 17.47
CA TRP A 485 -0.07 16.44 17.15
C TRP A 485 -0.33 15.27 16.19
N LYS A 486 -1.41 14.50 16.42
CA LYS A 486 -1.79 13.41 15.51
C LYS A 486 -2.07 13.90 14.09
N TYR A 487 -2.75 15.04 13.93
CA TYR A 487 -2.93 15.63 12.60
C TYR A 487 -1.60 16.09 12.01
N ALA A 488 -0.72 16.71 12.80
CA ALA A 488 0.60 17.12 12.34
C ALA A 488 1.44 15.93 11.83
N ARG A 489 1.44 14.80 12.56
CA ARG A 489 2.13 13.56 12.16
C ARG A 489 1.54 12.89 10.94
N SER A 490 0.22 12.83 10.84
CA SER A 490 -0.47 12.33 9.64
C SER A 490 -0.13 13.18 8.40
N VAL A 491 -0.10 14.51 8.53
CA VAL A 491 0.31 15.39 7.42
C VAL A 491 1.78 15.18 7.06
N GLN A 492 2.64 15.01 8.06
CA GLN A 492 4.05 14.70 7.85
C GLN A 492 4.23 13.40 7.06
N TRP A 493 3.54 12.32 7.44
CA TRP A 493 3.55 11.05 6.72
C TRP A 493 3.18 11.23 5.25
N ARG A 494 2.06 11.92 4.99
CA ARG A 494 1.55 12.18 3.64
C ARG A 494 2.44 13.10 2.82
N TRP A 495 3.13 14.04 3.47
CA TRP A 495 4.05 14.94 2.78
C TRP A 495 5.27 14.20 2.21
N GLU A 496 5.72 13.16 2.92
CA GLU A 496 6.89 12.39 2.50
C GLU A 496 6.56 11.22 1.57
N CYS A 497 5.33 10.71 1.63
CA CYS A 497 4.89 9.60 0.79
C CYS A 497 4.15 10.18 -0.42
N SER A 498 4.79 10.19 -1.58
CA SER A 498 4.24 10.85 -2.77
C SER A 498 3.20 10.02 -3.51
N ASP A 499 3.30 8.68 -3.45
CA ASP A 499 2.50 7.79 -4.30
C ASP A 499 1.97 6.58 -3.51
N ASP A 500 0.72 6.22 -3.77
CA ASP A 500 0.00 5.10 -3.13
C ASP A 500 0.12 5.06 -1.60
N LEU A 501 -0.46 6.05 -0.93
CA LEU A 501 -0.46 6.16 0.53
C LEU A 501 -1.06 4.92 1.22
N LEU A 502 -2.07 4.28 0.61
CA LEU A 502 -2.72 3.11 1.19
C LEU A 502 -1.74 1.93 1.26
N SER A 503 -1.15 1.56 0.12
CA SER A 503 -0.18 0.47 0.05
C SER A 503 1.06 0.77 0.88
N THR A 504 1.60 2.00 0.78
CA THR A 504 2.77 2.42 1.53
C THR A 504 2.54 2.33 3.04
N THR A 505 1.38 2.79 3.54
CA THR A 505 1.04 2.68 4.95
C THR A 505 0.84 1.22 5.37
N GLY A 506 0.16 0.41 4.55
CA GLY A 506 -0.06 -1.00 4.81
C GLY A 506 1.24 -1.81 4.91
N HIS A 507 2.12 -1.68 3.91
CA HIS A 507 3.42 -2.33 3.90
C HIS A 507 4.31 -1.88 5.06
N TYR A 508 4.32 -0.59 5.38
CA TYR A 508 5.12 -0.09 6.48
C TYR A 508 4.65 -0.67 7.82
N LEU A 509 3.34 -0.70 8.08
CA LEU A 509 2.77 -1.32 9.28
C LEU A 509 3.08 -2.82 9.37
N ALA A 510 3.06 -3.54 8.25
CA ALA A 510 3.39 -4.96 8.23
C ALA A 510 4.88 -5.24 8.52
N SER A 511 5.73 -4.22 8.38
CA SER A 511 7.17 -4.30 8.70
C SER A 511 7.52 -3.89 10.14
N LEU A 512 6.56 -3.34 10.90
CA LEU A 512 6.70 -3.05 12.33
C LEU A 512 6.49 -4.32 13.15
#